data_AF-A0A0U1E4S6-F1
#
_entry.id   AF-A0A0U1E4S6-F1
#
_cell.length_a   1.000
_cell.length_b   1.000
_cell.length_c   1.000
_cell.angle_alpha   90.00
_cell.angle_beta   90.00
_cell.angle_gamma   90.00
#
_symmetry.space_group_name_H-M   'P 1'
#
loop_
_entity.id
_entity.type
_entity.pdbx_description
1 polymer ?
#
loop_
_entity_poly.entity_id
_entity_poly.type
_entity_poly.pdbx_seq_one_letter_code
_entity_poly.pdbx_strand_id
1 'polypeptide(L)' 'MAEDNKFEQAKGNIKETVGNATDNKNLEQEGKEDKTSGKAKEVVDNAKEKANDVIDKFKGDK' A
#
# COMPACT_ATOMS: atom_id res chain seq x y z
N MET A 1 -14.20 -3.86 -4.14
CA MET A 1 -12.81 -3.32 -4.20
C MET A 1 -12.67 -1.89 -3.69
N ALA A 2 -13.66 -1.00 -3.83
CA ALA A 2 -13.58 0.34 -3.22
C ALA A 2 -13.87 0.35 -1.70
N GLU A 3 -14.65 -0.63 -1.20
CA GLU A 3 -15.00 -0.74 0.22
C GLU A 3 -13.87 -1.30 1.08
N ASP A 4 -13.14 -2.32 0.60
CA ASP A 4 -11.96 -2.88 1.28
C ASP A 4 -10.89 -1.82 1.54
N ASN A 5 -10.56 -0.99 0.53
CA ASN A 5 -9.47 -0.03 0.65
C ASN A 5 -9.75 1.07 1.70
N LYS A 6 -11.01 1.54 1.78
CA LYS A 6 -11.44 2.50 2.82
C LYS A 6 -11.50 1.86 4.20
N PHE A 7 -11.96 0.61 4.26
CA PHE A 7 -12.04 -0.13 5.52
C PHE A 7 -10.65 -0.42 6.09
N GLU A 8 -9.70 -0.82 5.25
CA GLU A 8 -8.29 -1.05 5.61
C GLU A 8 -7.63 0.26 6.09
N GLN A 9 -7.85 1.38 5.40
CA GLN A 9 -7.35 2.69 5.86
C GLN A 9 -7.94 3.11 7.21
N ALA A 10 -9.25 2.92 7.41
CA ALA A 10 -9.91 3.25 8.67
C ALA A 10 -9.38 2.37 9.81
N LYS A 11 -9.25 1.06 9.57
CA LYS A 11 -8.73 0.09 10.54
C LYS A 11 -7.27 0.38 10.90
N GLY A 12 -6.45 0.76 9.93
CA GLY A 12 -5.07 1.19 10.13
C GLY A 12 -4.96 2.43 11.02
N ASN A 13 -5.76 3.48 10.76
CA ASN A 13 -5.79 4.68 11.59
C ASN A 13 -6.29 4.39 13.02
N ILE A 14 -7.27 3.49 13.18
CA ILE A 14 -7.76 3.09 14.50
C ILE A 14 -6.68 2.30 15.25
N LYS A 15 -6.00 1.34 14.62
CA LYS A 15 -4.88 0.60 15.23
C LYS A 15 -3.74 1.53 15.63
N GLU A 16 -3.40 2.52 14.81
CA GLU A 16 -2.36 3.51 15.11
C GLU A 16 -2.74 4.37 16.33
N THR A 17 -3.99 4.83 16.38
CA THR A 17 -4.49 5.65 17.50
C THR A 17 -4.55 4.86 18.80
N VAL A 18 -5.10 3.65 18.76
CA VAL A 18 -5.21 2.77 19.94
C VAL A 18 -3.83 2.27 20.39
N GLY A 19 -2.95 1.95 19.45
CA GLY A 19 -1.57 1.53 19.73
C GLY A 19 -0.77 2.64 20.43
N ASN A 20 -0.87 3.88 19.93
CA ASN A 20 -0.23 5.04 20.53
C ASN A 20 -0.83 5.39 21.91
N ALA A 21 -2.16 5.30 22.04
CA ALA A 21 -2.85 5.57 23.31
C ALA A 21 -2.62 4.50 24.40
N THR A 22 -2.31 3.26 24.01
CA THR A 22 -2.10 2.12 24.94
C THR A 22 -0.61 1.77 25.10
N ASP A 23 0.32 2.53 24.50
CA ASP A 23 1.76 2.20 24.44
C ASP A 23 2.04 0.80 23.85
N ASN A 24 1.11 0.29 23.01
CA ASN A 24 1.22 -1.03 22.42
C ASN A 24 1.96 -0.95 21.08
N LYS A 25 3.28 -1.10 21.16
CA LYS A 25 4.22 -1.11 20.02
C LYS A 25 3.85 -2.10 18.91
N ASN A 26 3.15 -3.18 19.22
CA ASN A 26 2.75 -4.18 18.24
C ASN A 26 1.64 -3.66 17.30
N LEU A 27 0.65 -2.94 17.85
CA LEU A 27 -0.43 -2.32 17.08
C LEU A 27 0.05 -1.13 16.23
N GLU A 28 1.01 -0.34 16.74
CA GLU A 28 1.61 0.75 15.98
C GLU A 28 2.45 0.21 14.80
N GLN A 29 3.21 -0.87 15.01
CA GLN A 29 3.99 -1.49 13.94
C GLN A 29 3.10 -2.10 12.86
N GLU A 30 2.05 -2.85 13.22
CA GLU A 30 1.11 -3.38 12.23
C GLU A 30 0.49 -2.26 11.38
N GLY A 31 0.06 -1.14 11.99
CA GLY A 31 -0.52 -0.02 11.25
C GLY A 31 0.47 0.68 10.31
N LYS A 32 1.74 0.83 10.73
CA LYS A 32 2.81 1.39 9.90
C LYS A 32 3.26 0.44 8.78
N GLU A 33 3.36 -0.85 9.05
CA GLU A 33 3.68 -1.87 8.05
C GLU A 33 2.59 -1.96 6.99
N ASP A 34 1.31 -1.89 7.37
CA ASP A 34 0.19 -1.93 6.43
C ASP A 34 0.21 -0.72 5.47
N LYS A 35 0.42 0.50 6.02
CA LYS A 35 0.62 1.73 5.21
C LYS A 35 1.85 1.65 4.31
N THR A 36 2.95 1.10 4.81
CA THR A 36 4.23 1.05 4.10
C THR A 36 4.19 0.00 3.00
N SER A 37 3.67 -1.19 3.29
CA SER A 37 3.50 -2.28 2.33
C SER A 37 2.50 -1.89 1.24
N GLY A 38 1.40 -1.22 1.60
CA GLY A 38 0.44 -0.67 0.64
C GLY A 38 1.06 0.32 -0.33
N LYS A 39 1.80 1.32 0.17
CA LYS A 39 2.54 2.27 -0.69
C LYS A 39 3.63 1.61 -1.52
N ALA A 40 4.38 0.66 -0.95
CA ALA A 40 5.45 -0.03 -1.65
C ALA A 40 4.91 -0.90 -2.81
N LYS A 41 3.80 -1.60 -2.58
CA LYS A 41 3.08 -2.34 -3.63
C LYS A 41 2.59 -1.39 -4.72
N GLU A 42 1.94 -0.29 -4.36
CA GLU A 42 1.43 0.67 -5.35
C GLU A 42 2.54 1.27 -6.22
N VAL A 43 3.69 1.59 -5.64
CA VAL A 43 4.86 2.10 -6.37
C VAL A 43 5.48 1.04 -7.27
N VAL A 44 5.60 -0.20 -6.78
CA VAL A 44 6.11 -1.33 -7.57
C VAL A 44 5.17 -1.66 -8.72
N ASP A 45 3.85 -1.73 -8.49
CA ASP A 45 2.87 -2.00 -9.54
C ASP A 45 2.86 -0.89 -10.58
N ASN A 46 2.83 0.39 -10.17
CA ASN A 46 2.92 1.51 -11.11
C ASN A 46 4.23 1.50 -11.93
N ALA A 47 5.36 1.17 -11.30
CA ALA A 47 6.64 1.07 -11.99
C ALA A 47 6.66 -0.10 -12.98
N LYS A 48 6.09 -1.25 -12.60
CA LYS A 48 6.02 -2.46 -13.42
C LYS A 48 5.04 -2.29 -14.58
N GLU A 49 3.93 -1.60 -14.38
CA GLU A 49 2.97 -1.25 -15.42
C GLU A 49 3.60 -0.29 -16.44
N LYS A 50 4.22 0.82 -15.98
CA LYS A 50 4.94 1.75 -16.86
C LYS A 50 6.08 1.08 -17.61
N ALA A 51 6.82 0.19 -16.96
CA ALA A 51 7.89 -0.55 -17.61
C ALA A 51 7.34 -1.51 -18.68
N ASN A 52 6.23 -2.20 -18.42
CA ASN A 52 5.59 -3.05 -19.43
C ASN A 52 5.03 -2.21 -20.59
N ASP A 53 4.38 -1.08 -20.34
CA ASP A 53 3.84 -0.20 -21.40
C ASP A 53 4.95 0.32 -22.33
N VAL A 54 6.11 0.70 -21.75
CA VAL A 54 7.30 1.11 -22.51
C VAL A 54 7.89 -0.07 -23.29
N ILE A 55 8.04 -1.25 -22.67
CA ILE A 55 8.58 -2.44 -23.34
C ILE A 55 7.65 -2.89 -24.46
N ASP A 56 6.33 -2.84 -24.26
CA ASP A 56 5.31 -3.22 -25.25
C ASP A 56 5.29 -2.25 -26.43
N LYS A 57 5.37 -0.94 -26.18
CA LYS A 57 5.59 0.07 -27.24
C LYS A 57 6.87 -0.17 -28.04
N PHE A 58 7.97 -0.53 -27.36
CA PHE A 58 9.24 -0.80 -28.04
C PHE A 58 9.28 -2.16 -28.75
N LYS A 59 8.48 -3.14 -28.32
CA LYS A 59 8.31 -4.44 -29.01
C LYS A 59 7.26 -4.41 -30.11
N GLY A 60 6.36 -3.43 -30.09
CA GLY A 60 5.26 -3.25 -31.05
C GLY A 60 5.66 -2.66 -32.40
N ASP A 61 6.88 -2.13 -32.54
CA ASP A 61 7.45 -1.74 -33.84
C ASP A 61 8.06 -2.98 -34.54
N LYS A 62 7.19 -3.82 -35.10
CA LYS A 62 7.54 -4.76 -36.18
C LYS A 62 6.41 -4.88 -37.20
#